data_AF-A9DFS0-F1
#
_entry.id   AF-A9DFS0-F1
#
_cell.length_a   1.000
_cell.length_b   1.000
_cell.length_c   1.000
_cell.angle_alpha   90.00
_cell.angle_beta   90.00
_cell.angle_gamma   90.00
#
_symmetry.space_group_name_H-M   'P 1'
#
loop_
_entity.id
_entity.type
_entity.pdbx_description
1 polymer ?
#
loop_
_entity_poly.entity_id
_entity_poly.type
_entity_poly.pdbx_seq_one_letter_code
_entity_poly.pdbx_strand_id
1 'polypeptide(L)'
;MRVHLFPFELKMKLAEIISILSSDDLTELPVAALLGAREQWSELLPVIDDLMQKFIATEDLSGSDGNLLFFGICLIIDRKQFSCFDSLINLTDKEDCDSPLERLLGDFIASELSTAYYILAQGKPEQLSYLVNSDQAGEMVKMAALSALFSQLHTGQIDRETLNQSIADFIDCLVKNNHSIALFELINLLISNEFNQYHSQFVGYVESKVIDEGPAENQCILDWDNQSIGYSEWESGLISGDYDVMDSLSQWAGFDAESEMNDEDLMAVFDDLMNTPNKLDESYFDSHINSLDIQQPFIADMQVGRNDPCPCGSGKKYKKCCLN
;
A
#
# COMPACT_ATOMS: atom_id res chain seq x y z
N MET A 1 -52.33 7.71 -3.27
CA MET A 1 -51.72 8.43 -2.15
C MET A 1 -51.62 7.51 -0.94
N ARG A 2 -50.50 6.80 -0.80
CA ARG A 2 -50.01 6.22 0.45
C ARG A 2 -48.49 6.20 0.34
N VAL A 3 -47.88 7.28 0.81
CA VAL A 3 -46.45 7.33 1.09
C VAL A 3 -46.28 6.51 2.37
N HIS A 4 -45.63 5.36 2.26
CA HIS A 4 -45.14 4.65 3.45
C HIS A 4 -44.00 5.50 4.01
N LEU A 5 -44.30 6.24 5.07
CA LEU A 5 -43.30 6.82 5.95
C LEU A 5 -42.60 5.64 6.63
N PHE A 6 -41.34 5.40 6.27
CA PHE A 6 -40.46 4.57 7.08
C PHE A 6 -40.33 5.21 8.48
N PRO A 7 -40.42 4.42 9.56
CA PRO A 7 -40.38 4.96 10.91
C PRO A 7 -38.94 5.42 11.20
N PHE A 8 -38.81 6.58 11.85
CA PHE A 8 -37.60 7.11 12.50
C PHE A 8 -36.51 6.05 12.72
N GLU A 9 -35.47 6.02 11.89
CA GLU A 9 -34.25 5.27 12.18
C GLU A 9 -33.67 5.83 13.49
N LEU A 10 -33.51 4.96 14.48
CA LEU A 10 -32.95 5.34 15.77
C LEU A 10 -31.49 5.71 15.54
N LYS A 11 -31.16 6.99 15.59
CA LYS A 11 -29.79 7.48 15.47
C LYS A 11 -28.90 6.74 16.47
N MET A 12 -27.92 5.98 15.95
CA MET A 12 -27.01 5.18 16.77
C MET A 12 -26.22 6.10 17.71
N LYS A 13 -26.04 5.70 18.97
CA LYS A 13 -25.38 6.56 19.98
C LYS A 13 -23.87 6.55 19.80
N LEU A 14 -23.18 7.65 20.11
CA LEU A 14 -21.71 7.74 20.05
C LEU A 14 -21.00 6.58 20.76
N ALA A 15 -21.44 6.24 21.97
CA ALA A 15 -20.84 5.14 22.74
C ALA A 15 -20.97 3.78 22.04
N GLU A 16 -22.05 3.57 21.29
CA GLU A 16 -22.28 2.35 20.50
C GLU A 16 -21.42 2.36 19.23
N ILE A 17 -21.31 3.50 18.56
CA ILE A 17 -20.41 3.70 17.41
C ILE A 17 -18.97 3.37 17.81
N ILE A 18 -18.48 4.00 18.88
CA ILE A 18 -17.13 3.78 19.42
C ILE A 18 -16.95 2.30 19.77
N SER A 19 -17.89 1.69 20.48
CA SER A 19 -17.78 0.29 20.88
C SER A 19 -17.67 -0.67 19.69
N ILE A 20 -18.35 -0.40 18.58
CA ILE A 20 -18.31 -1.25 17.38
C ILE A 20 -17.01 -1.04 16.62
N LEU A 21 -16.63 0.21 16.36
CA LEU A 21 -15.42 0.54 15.59
C LEU A 21 -14.12 0.24 16.34
N SER A 22 -14.18 0.09 17.66
CA SER A 22 -13.04 -0.35 18.49
C SER A 22 -12.93 -1.87 18.61
N SER A 23 -13.77 -2.65 17.91
CA SER A 23 -13.77 -4.11 18.04
C SER A 23 -12.62 -4.75 17.27
N ASP A 24 -11.93 -5.70 17.88
CA ASP A 24 -10.86 -6.49 17.28
C ASP A 24 -11.38 -7.72 16.49
N ASP A 25 -12.68 -8.02 16.57
CA ASP A 25 -13.29 -9.25 16.04
C ASP A 25 -14.25 -8.97 14.85
N LEU A 26 -14.00 -7.91 14.08
CA LEU A 26 -14.83 -7.57 12.93
C LEU A 26 -14.61 -8.57 11.79
N THR A 27 -15.63 -9.38 11.49
CA THR A 27 -15.65 -10.30 10.33
C THR A 27 -16.36 -9.71 9.11
N GLU A 28 -17.08 -8.61 9.31
CA GLU A 28 -17.81 -7.88 8.27
C GLU A 28 -17.59 -6.38 8.48
N LEU A 29 -17.65 -5.61 7.39
CA LEU A 29 -17.53 -4.17 7.46
C LEU A 29 -18.69 -3.58 8.30
N PRO A 30 -18.42 -2.79 9.37
CA PRO A 30 -19.47 -2.28 10.25
C PRO A 30 -20.19 -1.07 9.65
N VAL A 31 -20.86 -1.26 8.51
CA VAL A 31 -21.54 -0.22 7.70
C VAL A 31 -22.46 0.67 8.53
N ALA A 32 -23.28 0.08 9.40
CA ALA A 32 -24.19 0.85 10.27
C ALA A 32 -23.43 1.78 11.24
N ALA A 33 -22.27 1.34 11.74
CA ALA A 33 -21.44 2.15 12.62
C ALA A 33 -20.70 3.26 11.87
N LEU A 34 -20.22 3.01 10.65
CA LEU A 34 -19.62 4.02 9.78
C LEU A 34 -20.64 5.10 9.38
N LEU A 35 -21.87 4.70 9.02
CA LEU A 35 -22.96 5.65 8.77
C LEU A 35 -23.29 6.47 10.03
N GLY A 36 -23.41 5.81 11.19
CA GLY A 36 -23.61 6.49 12.46
C GLY A 36 -22.47 7.48 12.79
N ALA A 37 -21.23 7.11 12.49
CA ALA A 37 -20.05 7.96 12.68
C ALA A 37 -20.10 9.20 11.77
N ARG A 38 -20.53 9.08 10.50
CA ARG A 38 -20.77 10.23 9.62
C ARG A 38 -21.78 11.20 10.23
N GLU A 39 -22.87 10.69 10.80
CA GLU A 39 -23.91 11.53 11.40
C GLU A 39 -23.54 12.15 12.76
N GLN A 40 -22.59 11.54 13.48
CA GLN A 40 -22.08 12.01 14.77
C GLN A 40 -20.67 12.57 14.68
N TRP A 41 -20.22 12.93 13.47
CA TRP A 41 -18.84 13.32 13.19
C TRP A 41 -18.31 14.43 14.10
N SER A 42 -19.13 15.45 14.40
CA SER A 42 -18.72 16.54 15.28
C SER A 42 -18.41 16.12 16.72
N GLU A 43 -19.01 15.03 17.20
CA GLU A 43 -18.76 14.48 18.54
C GLU A 43 -17.67 13.40 18.52
N LEU A 44 -17.54 12.67 17.41
CA LEU A 44 -16.51 11.65 17.25
C LEU A 44 -15.12 12.25 16.95
N LEU A 45 -15.04 13.32 16.17
CA LEU A 45 -13.79 13.92 15.72
C LEU A 45 -12.82 14.24 16.88
N PRO A 46 -13.23 14.87 18.00
CA PRO A 46 -12.32 15.10 19.13
C PRO A 46 -11.74 13.81 19.74
N VAL A 47 -12.49 12.70 19.69
CA VAL A 47 -12.02 11.40 20.18
C VAL A 47 -10.94 10.85 19.24
N ILE A 48 -11.14 10.97 17.93
CA ILE A 48 -10.15 10.57 16.92
C ILE A 48 -8.90 11.44 17.01
N ASP A 49 -9.06 12.76 17.16
CA ASP A 49 -7.94 13.69 17.34
C ASP A 49 -7.11 13.34 18.57
N ASP A 50 -7.74 13.04 19.71
CA ASP A 50 -7.02 12.61 20.93
C ASP A 50 -6.23 11.32 20.70
N LEU A 51 -6.78 10.36 19.94
CA LEU A 51 -6.08 9.12 19.57
C LEU A 51 -4.91 9.38 18.61
N MET A 52 -5.09 10.25 17.62
CA MET A 52 -3.99 10.68 16.73
C MET A 52 -2.87 11.29 17.56
N GLN A 53 -3.17 12.23 18.46
CA GLN A 53 -2.16 12.88 19.29
C GLN A 53 -1.44 11.90 20.22
N LYS A 54 -2.18 10.95 20.80
CA LYS A 54 -1.61 9.88 21.62
C LYS A 54 -0.63 9.04 20.80
N PHE A 55 -1.04 8.56 19.62
CA PHE A 55 -0.18 7.76 18.76
C PHE A 55 1.05 8.54 18.27
N ILE A 56 0.88 9.80 17.87
CA ILE A 56 2.00 10.69 17.46
C ILE A 56 3.05 10.77 18.58
N ALA A 57 2.61 10.88 19.83
CA ALA A 57 3.48 11.06 20.99
C ALA A 57 4.10 9.77 21.52
N THR A 58 3.44 8.62 21.39
CA THR A 58 3.86 7.38 22.08
C THR A 58 4.05 6.17 21.17
N GLU A 59 3.54 6.17 19.95
CA GLU A 59 3.48 5.01 19.04
C GLU A 59 2.85 3.75 19.70
N ASP A 60 2.02 3.98 20.72
CA ASP A 60 1.45 2.94 21.56
C ASP A 60 -0.04 3.17 21.79
N LEU A 61 -0.84 2.25 21.25
CA LEU A 61 -2.28 2.18 21.41
C LEU A 61 -2.67 0.73 21.73
N SER A 62 -3.74 0.55 22.50
CA SER A 62 -4.38 -0.76 22.58
C SER A 62 -4.99 -1.14 21.23
N GLY A 63 -5.20 -2.43 20.96
CA GLY A 63 -5.86 -2.89 19.73
C GLY A 63 -7.18 -2.15 19.47
N SER A 64 -8.01 -2.04 20.52
CA SER A 64 -9.27 -1.28 20.46
C SER A 64 -9.11 0.19 20.06
N ASP A 65 -8.14 0.88 20.64
CA ASP A 65 -7.87 2.30 20.34
C ASP A 65 -7.30 2.42 18.91
N GLY A 66 -6.45 1.49 18.50
CA GLY A 66 -5.89 1.40 17.16
C GLY A 66 -6.96 1.21 16.10
N ASN A 67 -7.91 0.27 16.29
CA ASN A 67 -8.98 0.03 15.33
C ASN A 67 -9.90 1.25 15.20
N LEU A 68 -10.25 1.88 16.33
CA LEU A 68 -11.05 3.10 16.29
C LEU A 68 -10.31 4.22 15.54
N LEU A 69 -9.01 4.36 15.77
CA LEU A 69 -8.18 5.35 15.07
C LEU A 69 -8.08 5.04 13.57
N PHE A 70 -7.92 3.78 13.18
CA PHE A 70 -7.90 3.35 11.78
C PHE A 70 -9.18 3.78 11.03
N PHE A 71 -10.36 3.42 11.56
CA PHE A 71 -11.63 3.86 10.97
C PHE A 71 -11.79 5.38 11.03
N GLY A 72 -11.28 6.01 12.09
CA GLY A 72 -11.24 7.46 12.25
C GLY A 72 -10.46 8.15 11.12
N ILE A 73 -9.29 7.62 10.74
CA ILE A 73 -8.47 8.12 9.65
C ILE A 73 -9.20 7.96 8.32
N CYS A 74 -9.81 6.81 8.06
CA CYS A 74 -10.64 6.61 6.86
C CYS A 74 -11.79 7.63 6.79
N LEU A 75 -12.46 7.88 7.92
CA LEU A 75 -13.54 8.87 8.03
C LEU A 75 -13.03 10.31 7.89
N ILE A 76 -11.81 10.65 8.33
CA ILE A 76 -11.21 11.97 8.10
C ILE A 76 -11.15 12.26 6.59
N ILE A 77 -10.77 11.28 5.78
CA ILE A 77 -10.65 11.41 4.33
C ILE A 77 -12.03 11.47 3.68
N ASP A 78 -12.92 10.55 4.05
CA ASP A 78 -14.33 10.50 3.61
C ASP A 78 -15.07 11.83 3.83
N ARG A 79 -14.85 12.43 5.00
CA ARG A 79 -15.46 13.69 5.39
C ARG A 79 -14.70 14.92 4.89
N LYS A 80 -13.57 14.72 4.22
CA LYS A 80 -12.65 15.78 3.77
C LYS A 80 -12.32 16.74 4.91
N GLN A 81 -11.97 16.18 6.07
CA GLN A 81 -11.64 16.91 7.29
C GLN A 81 -10.22 17.49 7.20
N PHE A 82 -10.06 18.53 6.35
CA PHE A 82 -8.77 19.14 6.02
C PHE A 82 -7.97 19.65 7.23
N SER A 83 -8.64 19.98 8.34
CA SER A 83 -7.97 20.43 9.56
C SER A 83 -7.07 19.37 10.20
N CYS A 84 -7.28 18.09 9.87
CA CYS A 84 -6.49 16.98 10.43
C CYS A 84 -5.27 16.64 9.56
N PHE A 85 -5.03 17.35 8.46
CA PHE A 85 -3.93 17.03 7.55
C PHE A 85 -2.56 17.10 8.23
N ASP A 86 -2.29 18.15 9.01
CA ASP A 86 -1.02 18.26 9.74
C ASP A 86 -0.86 17.13 10.78
N SER A 87 -1.96 16.70 11.42
CA SER A 87 -1.95 15.54 12.32
C SER A 87 -1.67 14.25 11.57
N LEU A 88 -2.23 14.06 10.37
CA LEU A 88 -1.96 12.88 9.54
C LEU A 88 -0.49 12.84 9.14
N ILE A 89 0.07 13.96 8.67
CA ILE A 89 1.50 14.07 8.31
C ILE A 89 2.40 13.71 9.48
N ASN A 90 2.14 14.24 10.68
CA ASN A 90 2.92 13.92 11.87
C ASN A 90 2.73 12.47 12.37
N LEU A 91 1.56 11.89 12.12
CA LEU A 91 1.25 10.49 12.46
C LEU A 91 2.04 9.53 11.58
N THR A 92 2.14 9.84 10.28
CA THR A 92 2.79 9.02 9.26
C THR A 92 4.27 9.30 9.09
N ASP A 93 4.80 10.39 9.68
CA ASP A 93 6.24 10.70 9.71
C ASP A 93 7.01 9.77 10.67
N LYS A 94 6.99 8.47 10.37
CA LYS A 94 7.51 7.36 11.16
C LYS A 94 7.93 6.20 10.25
N GLU A 95 8.69 5.26 10.80
CA GLU A 95 9.02 3.99 10.14
C GLU A 95 7.73 3.22 9.79
N ASP A 96 7.69 2.56 8.64
CA ASP A 96 6.50 1.89 8.10
C ASP A 96 6.68 0.40 7.80
N CYS A 97 7.83 -0.17 8.15
CA CYS A 97 8.12 -1.59 8.05
C CYS A 97 8.43 -2.21 9.42
N ASP A 98 7.78 -3.33 9.75
CA ASP A 98 7.80 -4.01 11.05
C ASP A 98 7.55 -3.04 12.23
N SER A 99 6.66 -2.06 12.04
CA SER A 99 6.57 -0.87 12.88
C SER A 99 5.21 -0.70 13.59
N PRO A 100 5.10 0.20 14.59
CA PRO A 100 3.81 0.57 15.16
C PRO A 100 2.86 1.22 14.15
N LEU A 101 3.40 1.97 13.16
CA LEU A 101 2.60 2.58 12.10
C LEU A 101 2.01 1.51 11.19
N GLU A 102 2.82 0.51 10.80
CA GLU A 102 2.34 -0.65 10.03
C GLU A 102 1.26 -1.41 10.78
N ARG A 103 1.40 -1.60 12.11
CA ARG A 103 0.34 -2.25 12.90
C ARG A 103 -0.96 -1.45 12.93
N LEU A 104 -0.88 -0.12 12.88
CA LEU A 104 -2.04 0.76 12.92
C LEU A 104 -2.76 0.85 11.57
N LEU A 105 -1.99 1.01 10.48
CA LEU A 105 -2.53 1.30 9.15
C LEU A 105 -2.49 0.10 8.20
N GLY A 106 -1.55 -0.82 8.39
CA GLY A 106 -1.38 -2.00 7.54
C GLY A 106 -1.31 -1.63 6.06
N ASP A 107 -2.05 -2.38 5.24
CA ASP A 107 -2.13 -2.20 3.79
C ASP A 107 -2.65 -0.82 3.37
N PHE A 108 -3.25 -0.04 4.28
CA PHE A 108 -3.68 1.33 4.00
C PHE A 108 -2.51 2.19 3.54
N ILE A 109 -1.31 1.95 4.10
CA ILE A 109 -0.10 2.70 3.76
C ILE A 109 0.21 2.58 2.26
N ALA A 110 0.08 1.37 1.71
CA ALA A 110 0.39 1.10 0.32
C ALA A 110 -0.77 1.34 -0.66
N SER A 111 -2.02 1.23 -0.18
CA SER A 111 -3.21 1.26 -1.06
C SER A 111 -3.96 2.59 -1.07
N GLU A 112 -4.10 3.27 0.06
CA GLU A 112 -5.04 4.40 0.22
C GLU A 112 -4.37 5.69 0.69
N LEU A 113 -3.16 5.62 1.23
CA LEU A 113 -2.48 6.76 1.84
C LEU A 113 -2.16 7.87 0.83
N SER A 114 -1.85 7.52 -0.42
CA SER A 114 -1.64 8.49 -1.51
C SER A 114 -2.92 9.27 -1.84
N THR A 115 -4.07 8.59 -1.89
CA THR A 115 -5.40 9.22 -2.02
C THR A 115 -5.70 10.11 -0.81
N ALA A 116 -5.42 9.64 0.40
CA ALA A 116 -5.59 10.43 1.63
C ALA A 116 -4.81 11.75 1.58
N TYR A 117 -3.52 11.67 1.22
CA TYR A 117 -2.66 12.83 1.06
C TYR A 117 -3.14 13.76 -0.04
N TYR A 118 -3.46 13.23 -1.22
CA TYR A 118 -3.95 14.03 -2.33
C TYR A 118 -5.20 14.84 -1.96
N ILE A 119 -6.20 14.19 -1.33
CA ILE A 119 -7.45 14.82 -0.92
C ILE A 119 -7.20 15.88 0.16
N LEU A 120 -6.44 15.56 1.20
CA LEU A 120 -6.30 16.41 2.38
C LEU A 120 -5.32 17.56 2.20
N ALA A 121 -4.32 17.42 1.34
CA ALA A 121 -3.32 18.45 1.07
C ALA A 121 -3.89 19.67 0.32
N GLN A 122 -4.94 19.49 -0.48
CA GLN A 122 -5.59 20.57 -1.26
C GLN A 122 -4.61 21.41 -2.10
N GLY A 123 -3.62 20.77 -2.73
CA GLY A 123 -2.62 21.46 -3.54
C GLY A 123 -1.57 22.22 -2.73
N LYS A 124 -1.40 21.88 -1.46
CA LYS A 124 -0.31 22.38 -0.60
C LYS A 124 0.83 21.36 -0.58
N PRO A 125 1.86 21.51 -1.42
CA PRO A 125 2.91 20.50 -1.53
C PRO A 125 3.86 20.50 -0.34
N GLU A 126 3.90 21.55 0.49
CA GLU A 126 4.96 21.76 1.47
C GLU A 126 5.05 20.64 2.51
N GLN A 127 3.92 20.20 3.06
CA GLN A 127 3.90 19.10 4.03
C GLN A 127 4.23 17.74 3.40
N LEU A 128 3.83 17.51 2.15
CA LEU A 128 4.18 16.28 1.43
C LEU A 128 5.68 16.26 1.11
N SER A 129 6.23 17.38 0.64
CA SER A 129 7.67 17.55 0.43
C SER A 129 8.47 17.39 1.72
N TYR A 130 7.94 17.86 2.86
CA TYR A 130 8.54 17.60 4.17
C TYR A 130 8.63 16.09 4.45
N LEU A 131 7.54 15.35 4.20
CA LEU A 131 7.47 13.91 4.47
C LEU A 131 8.43 13.11 3.59
N VAL A 132 8.50 13.42 2.29
CA VAL A 132 9.48 12.79 1.36
C VAL A 132 10.92 13.01 1.84
N ASN A 133 11.21 14.20 2.36
CA ASN A 133 12.54 14.56 2.87
C ASN A 133 12.81 14.13 4.31
N SER A 134 11.85 13.52 5.00
CA SER A 134 12.02 13.15 6.40
C SER A 134 13.05 12.04 6.59
N ASP A 135 13.87 12.16 7.62
CA ASP A 135 14.76 11.09 8.09
C ASP A 135 14.02 10.06 8.98
N GLN A 136 12.73 10.24 9.24
CA GLN A 136 11.90 9.34 10.07
C GLN A 136 10.90 8.52 9.24
N ALA A 137 10.31 9.13 8.21
CA ALA A 137 9.31 8.47 7.38
C ALA A 137 9.91 7.25 6.66
N GLY A 138 9.20 6.13 6.76
CA GLY A 138 9.52 4.91 6.02
C GLY A 138 9.29 5.06 4.52
N GLU A 139 9.65 4.01 3.78
CA GLU A 139 9.74 4.06 2.33
C GLU A 139 8.37 4.15 1.65
N MET A 140 7.38 3.39 2.13
CA MET A 140 6.03 3.35 1.58
C MET A 140 5.28 4.66 1.81
N VAL A 141 5.50 5.30 2.96
CA VAL A 141 4.98 6.63 3.28
C VAL A 141 5.53 7.67 2.31
N LYS A 142 6.83 7.62 2.01
CA LYS A 142 7.46 8.54 1.04
C LYS A 142 6.93 8.30 -0.38
N MET A 143 6.74 7.05 -0.80
CA MET A 143 6.09 6.71 -2.06
C MET A 143 4.70 7.35 -2.15
N ALA A 144 3.85 7.13 -1.13
CA ALA A 144 2.51 7.70 -1.10
C ALA A 144 2.51 9.24 -1.21
N ALA A 145 3.47 9.91 -0.58
CA ALA A 145 3.63 11.37 -0.69
C ALA A 145 4.09 11.83 -2.09
N LEU A 146 5.01 11.10 -2.73
CA LEU A 146 5.44 11.35 -4.10
C LEU A 146 4.25 11.21 -5.07
N SER A 147 3.55 10.08 -5.01
CA SER A 147 2.36 9.79 -5.80
C SER A 147 1.29 10.89 -5.68
N ALA A 148 1.04 11.36 -4.46
CA ALA A 148 0.12 12.48 -4.21
C ALA A 148 0.61 13.81 -4.82
N LEU A 149 1.90 14.15 -4.71
CA LEU A 149 2.48 15.35 -5.30
C LEU A 149 2.38 15.35 -6.84
N PHE A 150 2.69 14.23 -7.49
CA PHE A 150 2.58 14.11 -8.93
C PHE A 150 1.12 14.09 -9.40
N SER A 151 0.20 13.56 -8.60
CA SER A 151 -1.24 13.70 -8.85
C SER A 151 -1.72 15.15 -8.73
N GLN A 152 -1.18 15.94 -7.80
CA GLN A 152 -1.44 17.38 -7.73
C GLN A 152 -0.91 18.11 -8.96
N LEU A 153 0.25 17.73 -9.50
CA LEU A 153 0.76 18.28 -10.75
C LEU A 153 -0.18 17.93 -11.92
N HIS A 154 -0.54 16.66 -12.06
CA HIS A 154 -1.39 16.16 -13.15
C HIS A 154 -2.75 16.87 -13.19
N THR A 155 -3.34 17.10 -12.01
CA THR A 155 -4.65 17.79 -11.87
C THR A 155 -4.55 19.32 -11.89
N GLY A 156 -3.33 19.87 -11.99
CA GLY A 156 -3.08 21.31 -12.03
C GLY A 156 -3.28 22.03 -10.70
N GLN A 157 -3.27 21.32 -9.57
CA GLN A 157 -3.28 21.92 -8.23
C GLN A 157 -1.94 22.59 -7.89
N ILE A 158 -0.84 22.04 -8.39
CA ILE A 158 0.50 22.63 -8.33
C ILE A 158 1.08 22.75 -9.73
N ASP A 159 1.97 23.71 -9.94
CA ASP A 159 2.68 23.84 -11.21
C ASP A 159 3.99 23.05 -11.22
N ARG A 160 4.49 22.82 -12.44
CA ARG A 160 5.73 22.07 -12.69
C ARG A 160 6.95 22.71 -12.04
N GLU A 161 7.03 24.03 -12.01
CA GLU A 161 8.18 24.74 -11.46
C GLU A 161 8.27 24.55 -9.94
N THR A 162 7.12 24.63 -9.27
CA THR A 162 6.97 24.40 -7.83
C THR A 162 7.44 22.98 -7.46
N LEU A 163 6.95 21.94 -8.14
CA LEU A 163 7.40 20.57 -7.88
C LEU A 163 8.90 20.40 -8.18
N ASN A 164 9.37 20.97 -9.30
CA ASN A 164 10.77 20.85 -9.72
C ASN A 164 11.78 21.38 -8.71
N GLN A 165 11.39 22.37 -7.89
CA GLN A 165 12.27 22.92 -6.84
C GLN A 165 12.61 21.89 -5.76
N SER A 166 11.76 20.88 -5.53
CA SER A 166 11.95 19.89 -4.46
C SER A 166 12.56 18.56 -4.92
N ILE A 167 12.54 18.24 -6.23
CA ILE A 167 12.97 16.93 -6.74
C ILE A 167 14.43 16.61 -6.40
N ALA A 168 15.33 17.60 -6.45
CA ALA A 168 16.74 17.36 -6.11
C ALA A 168 16.92 16.91 -4.65
N ASP A 169 16.21 17.58 -3.73
CA ASP A 169 16.25 17.22 -2.30
C ASP A 169 15.62 15.84 -2.06
N PHE A 170 14.55 15.49 -2.79
CA PHE A 170 13.94 14.16 -2.73
C PHE A 170 14.94 13.07 -3.12
N ILE A 171 15.61 13.24 -4.26
CA ILE A 171 16.63 12.30 -4.74
C ILE A 171 17.73 12.11 -3.69
N ASP A 172 18.27 13.22 -3.17
CA ASP A 172 19.33 13.18 -2.17
C ASP A 172 18.89 12.46 -0.89
N CYS A 173 17.66 12.70 -0.43
CA CYS A 173 17.11 12.04 0.76
C CYS A 173 16.90 10.53 0.54
N LEU A 174 16.32 10.13 -0.58
CA LEU A 174 16.03 8.73 -0.89
C LEU A 174 17.33 7.91 -1.06
N VAL A 175 18.31 8.47 -1.78
CA VAL A 175 19.63 7.85 -1.95
C VAL A 175 20.37 7.74 -0.62
N LYS A 176 20.38 8.81 0.19
CA LYS A 176 21.04 8.81 1.51
C LYS A 176 20.51 7.71 2.44
N ASN A 177 19.20 7.45 2.40
CA ASN A 177 18.54 6.48 3.27
C ASN A 177 18.43 5.07 2.65
N ASN A 178 18.94 4.85 1.43
CA ASN A 178 18.84 3.57 0.72
C ASN A 178 17.39 3.10 0.49
N HIS A 179 16.50 4.05 0.18
CA HIS A 179 15.10 3.78 -0.15
C HIS A 179 14.98 3.54 -1.66
N SER A 180 15.32 2.33 -2.11
CA SER A 180 15.37 1.95 -3.53
C SER A 180 14.00 1.87 -4.20
N ILE A 181 12.96 1.42 -3.50
CA ILE A 181 11.58 1.33 -3.99
C ILE A 181 10.99 2.73 -4.19
N ALA A 182 11.18 3.64 -3.22
CA ALA A 182 10.71 5.03 -3.37
C ALA A 182 11.50 5.79 -4.45
N LEU A 183 12.79 5.48 -4.61
CA LEU A 183 13.59 6.05 -5.68
C LEU A 183 13.14 5.53 -7.05
N PHE A 184 12.81 4.24 -7.15
CA PHE A 184 12.23 3.63 -8.35
C PHE A 184 10.89 4.30 -8.71
N GLU A 185 10.02 4.53 -7.72
CA GLU A 185 8.75 5.23 -7.93
C GLU A 185 8.98 6.66 -8.43
N LEU A 186 9.92 7.39 -7.82
CA LEU A 186 10.27 8.74 -8.29
C LEU A 186 10.74 8.72 -9.75
N ILE A 187 11.55 7.75 -10.17
CA ILE A 187 11.98 7.61 -11.57
C ILE A 187 10.77 7.47 -12.50
N ASN A 188 9.83 6.56 -12.17
CA ASN A 188 8.63 6.34 -12.97
C ASN A 188 7.77 7.60 -13.09
N LEU A 189 7.60 8.34 -11.99
CA LEU A 189 6.87 9.59 -11.97
C LEU A 189 7.57 10.68 -12.79
N LEU A 190 8.90 10.77 -12.75
CA LEU A 190 9.67 11.71 -13.56
C LEU A 190 9.58 11.40 -15.05
N ILE A 191 9.66 10.13 -15.44
CA ILE A 191 9.47 9.67 -16.83
C ILE A 191 8.08 10.06 -17.31
N SER A 192 7.06 9.67 -16.55
CA SER A 192 5.66 9.81 -16.93
C SER A 192 5.21 11.27 -17.05
N ASN A 193 5.92 12.17 -16.37
CA ASN A 193 5.67 13.60 -16.41
C ASN A 193 6.78 14.38 -17.15
N GLU A 194 7.57 13.70 -17.99
CA GLU A 194 8.57 14.30 -18.90
C GLU A 194 9.66 15.16 -18.21
N PHE A 195 10.04 14.87 -16.97
CA PHE A 195 11.12 15.57 -16.23
C PHE A 195 12.52 15.14 -16.71
N ASN A 196 12.72 15.21 -18.02
CA ASN A 196 13.90 14.69 -18.74
C ASN A 196 15.23 15.33 -18.32
N GLN A 197 15.21 16.47 -17.62
CA GLN A 197 16.42 17.09 -17.07
C GLN A 197 17.13 16.23 -16.01
N TYR A 198 16.45 15.28 -15.37
CA TYR A 198 17.04 14.37 -14.38
C TYR A 198 17.59 13.07 -15.00
N HIS A 199 17.35 12.82 -16.28
CA HIS A 199 17.72 11.56 -16.95
C HIS A 199 19.21 11.21 -16.77
N SER A 200 20.13 12.14 -17.09
CA SER A 200 21.57 11.90 -16.99
C SER A 200 22.05 11.62 -15.56
N GLN A 201 21.35 12.14 -14.55
CA GLN A 201 21.68 11.88 -13.14
C GLN A 201 21.35 10.43 -12.78
N PHE A 202 20.17 9.94 -13.17
CA PHE A 202 19.74 8.56 -12.88
C PHE A 202 20.54 7.52 -13.67
N VAL A 203 20.91 7.80 -14.92
CA VAL A 203 21.87 6.96 -15.67
C VAL A 203 23.19 6.85 -14.90
N GLY A 204 23.70 7.97 -14.38
CA GLY A 204 24.92 7.97 -13.56
C GLY A 204 24.79 7.14 -12.28
N TYR A 205 23.62 7.13 -11.62
CA TYR A 205 23.39 6.32 -10.43
C TYR A 205 23.36 4.82 -10.72
N VAL A 206 22.77 4.40 -11.84
CA VAL A 206 22.79 3.00 -12.26
C VAL A 206 24.21 2.58 -12.65
N GLU A 207 24.92 3.37 -13.45
CA GLU A 207 26.32 3.08 -13.83
C GLU A 207 27.26 2.98 -12.61
N SER A 208 26.98 3.74 -11.56
CA SER A 208 27.77 3.77 -10.32
C SER A 208 27.27 2.83 -9.22
N LYS A 209 26.23 2.02 -9.48
CA LYS A 209 25.61 1.07 -8.52
C LYS A 209 25.12 1.74 -7.22
N VAL A 210 24.65 2.98 -7.33
CA VAL A 210 23.96 3.69 -6.23
C VAL A 210 22.54 3.15 -6.07
N ILE A 211 21.93 2.74 -7.17
CA ILE A 211 20.67 1.99 -7.20
C ILE A 211 21.05 0.54 -7.50
N ASP A 212 20.45 -0.41 -6.76
CA ASP A 212 20.70 -1.83 -7.00
C ASP A 212 20.37 -2.18 -8.46
N GLU A 213 21.26 -2.92 -9.13
CA GLU A 213 21.13 -3.29 -10.56
C GLU A 213 20.11 -4.44 -10.73
N GLY A 214 18.89 -4.25 -10.27
CA GLY A 214 17.81 -5.17 -10.59
C GLY A 214 17.34 -5.04 -12.04
N PRO A 215 16.61 -6.04 -12.57
CA PRO A 215 16.03 -5.97 -13.91
C PRO A 215 15.05 -4.80 -14.09
N ALA A 216 14.37 -4.39 -13.02
CA ALA A 216 13.36 -3.34 -13.05
C ALA A 216 14.00 -1.94 -13.25
N GLU A 217 15.09 -1.65 -12.56
CA GLU A 217 15.78 -0.36 -12.59
C GLU A 217 16.46 -0.11 -13.94
N ASN A 218 17.02 -1.16 -14.55
CA ASN A 218 17.52 -1.11 -15.92
C ASN A 218 16.38 -0.91 -16.92
N GLN A 219 15.22 -1.54 -16.69
CA GLN A 219 14.06 -1.38 -17.57
C GLN A 219 13.50 0.05 -17.52
N CYS A 220 13.43 0.70 -16.36
CA CYS A 220 12.96 2.08 -16.26
C CYS A 220 13.81 3.09 -17.03
N ILE A 221 15.15 2.95 -17.02
CA ILE A 221 16.03 3.81 -17.82
C ILE A 221 15.83 3.55 -19.32
N LEU A 222 15.70 2.28 -19.73
CA LEU A 222 15.39 1.92 -21.12
C LEU A 222 14.03 2.47 -21.55
N ASP A 223 13.03 2.44 -20.68
CA ASP A 223 11.70 3.00 -20.92
C ASP A 223 11.75 4.53 -21.04
N TRP A 224 12.63 5.19 -20.27
CA TRP A 224 12.90 6.62 -20.38
C TRP A 224 13.46 6.99 -21.77
N ASP A 225 14.46 6.24 -22.26
CA ASP A 225 15.06 6.45 -23.58
C ASP A 225 14.07 6.18 -24.73
N ASN A 226 13.14 5.25 -24.55
CA ASN A 226 12.16 4.86 -25.55
C ASN A 226 10.94 5.78 -25.65
N GLN A 227 10.85 6.84 -24.83
CA GLN A 227 9.67 7.71 -24.73
C GLN A 227 8.38 6.91 -24.51
N SER A 228 8.47 5.81 -23.74
CA SER A 228 7.32 4.98 -23.41
C SER A 228 6.21 5.84 -22.78
N ILE A 229 4.95 5.51 -23.09
CA ILE A 229 3.79 6.19 -22.50
C ILE A 229 3.87 5.99 -20.98
N GLY A 230 3.98 7.11 -20.27
CA GLY A 230 4.06 7.13 -18.82
C GLY A 230 2.86 6.48 -18.13
N TYR A 231 3.09 6.01 -16.92
CA TYR A 231 2.05 5.57 -16.00
C TYR A 231 1.56 6.79 -15.20
N SER A 232 0.24 7.01 -15.18
CA SER A 232 -0.39 8.02 -14.31
C SER A 232 -1.32 7.32 -13.33
N GLU A 233 -0.99 7.38 -12.04
CA GLU A 233 -1.83 6.86 -10.95
C GLU A 233 -3.21 7.50 -10.92
N TRP A 234 -3.30 8.76 -11.37
CA TRP A 234 -4.57 9.46 -11.51
C TRP A 234 -5.42 8.89 -12.63
N GLU A 235 -4.82 8.66 -13.81
CA GLU A 235 -5.56 8.12 -14.97
C GLU A 235 -5.90 6.64 -14.80
N SER A 236 -5.08 5.87 -14.07
CA SER A 236 -5.34 4.47 -13.73
C SER A 236 -6.44 4.31 -12.69
N GLY A 237 -6.77 5.37 -11.96
CA GLY A 237 -7.73 5.36 -10.85
C GLY A 237 -7.16 4.84 -9.53
N LEU A 238 -5.84 4.64 -9.44
CA LEU A 238 -5.19 4.32 -8.15
C LEU A 238 -5.27 5.49 -7.18
N ILE A 239 -5.22 6.73 -7.68
CA ILE A 239 -5.46 7.94 -6.88
C ILE A 239 -6.76 8.59 -7.30
N SER A 240 -7.60 8.89 -6.32
CA SER A 240 -8.90 9.52 -6.52
C SER A 240 -9.03 10.86 -5.79
N GLY A 241 -9.83 11.78 -6.34
CA GLY A 241 -10.23 13.03 -5.67
C GLY A 241 -11.44 12.89 -4.74
N ASP A 242 -11.97 11.69 -4.64
CA ASP A 242 -13.04 11.33 -3.72
C ASP A 242 -12.75 9.98 -3.07
N TYR A 243 -13.24 9.82 -1.84
CA TYR A 243 -13.03 8.64 -1.03
C TYR A 243 -14.32 8.39 -0.26
N ASP A 244 -14.97 7.24 -0.49
CA ASP A 244 -16.05 6.76 0.36
C ASP A 244 -15.51 5.58 1.17
N VAL A 245 -15.49 5.74 2.50
CA VAL A 245 -14.91 4.73 3.41
C VAL A 245 -15.57 3.36 3.26
N MET A 246 -16.86 3.30 2.95
CA MET A 246 -17.53 2.01 2.79
C MET A 246 -17.20 1.38 1.45
N ASP A 247 -17.20 2.16 0.37
CA ASP A 247 -16.85 1.66 -0.97
C ASP A 247 -15.40 1.15 -1.00
N SER A 248 -14.45 1.91 -0.45
CA SER A 248 -13.03 1.52 -0.35
C SER A 248 -12.86 0.26 0.49
N LEU A 249 -13.31 0.26 1.76
CA LEU A 249 -13.06 -0.87 2.65
C LEU A 249 -13.86 -2.12 2.28
N SER A 250 -14.97 -2.01 1.54
CA SER A 250 -15.73 -3.19 1.09
C SER A 250 -14.95 -4.09 0.12
N GLN A 251 -13.92 -3.57 -0.54
CA GLN A 251 -13.08 -4.30 -1.50
C GLN A 251 -11.86 -4.94 -0.84
N TRP A 252 -11.62 -4.67 0.44
CA TRP A 252 -10.48 -5.21 1.15
C TRP A 252 -10.72 -6.68 1.49
N ALA A 253 -9.71 -7.53 1.32
CA ALA A 253 -9.82 -8.97 1.60
C ALA A 253 -10.31 -9.28 3.03
N GLY A 254 -10.07 -8.38 4.01
CA GLY A 254 -10.59 -8.51 5.37
C GLY A 254 -12.11 -8.34 5.52
N PHE A 255 -12.78 -7.76 4.52
CA PHE A 255 -14.23 -7.48 4.53
C PHE A 255 -14.96 -7.99 3.29
N ASP A 256 -14.25 -8.31 2.23
CA ASP A 256 -14.80 -8.86 1.00
C ASP A 256 -15.00 -10.37 1.14
N ALA A 257 -16.22 -10.77 1.48
CA ALA A 257 -16.63 -12.18 1.54
C ALA A 257 -16.65 -12.88 0.17
N GLU A 258 -16.60 -12.14 -0.95
CA GLU A 258 -16.54 -12.68 -2.32
C GLU A 258 -15.09 -12.82 -2.82
N SER A 259 -14.09 -12.29 -2.09
CA SER A 259 -12.66 -12.39 -2.43
C SER A 259 -12.05 -13.78 -2.20
N GLU A 260 -12.79 -14.70 -1.57
CA GLU A 260 -12.44 -16.13 -1.57
C GLU A 260 -12.71 -16.72 -2.97
N MET A 261 -11.84 -16.42 -3.94
CA MET A 261 -11.72 -17.25 -5.13
C MET A 261 -11.42 -18.66 -4.66
N ASN A 262 -12.30 -19.61 -5.00
CA ASN A 262 -12.03 -21.00 -4.70
C ASN A 262 -10.77 -21.44 -5.47
N ASP A 263 -10.11 -22.49 -4.98
CA ASP A 263 -8.87 -23.01 -5.58
C ASP A 263 -9.04 -23.34 -7.08
N GLU A 264 -10.24 -23.68 -7.54
CA GLU A 264 -10.53 -23.95 -8.95
C GLU A 264 -10.47 -22.68 -9.81
N ASP A 265 -11.04 -21.57 -9.34
CA ASP A 265 -11.02 -20.28 -10.05
C ASP A 265 -9.61 -19.67 -10.07
N LEU A 266 -8.85 -19.82 -8.98
CA LEU A 266 -7.44 -19.41 -8.92
C LEU A 266 -6.57 -20.21 -9.90
N MET A 267 -6.75 -21.53 -9.94
CA MET A 267 -6.06 -22.39 -10.89
C MET A 267 -6.44 -22.10 -12.34
N ALA A 268 -7.70 -21.72 -12.59
CA ALA A 268 -8.15 -21.34 -13.94
C ALA A 268 -7.51 -20.02 -14.41
N VAL A 269 -7.41 -19.01 -13.55
CA VAL A 269 -6.72 -17.75 -13.87
C VAL A 269 -5.22 -17.97 -14.09
N PHE A 270 -4.59 -18.80 -13.26
CA PHE A 270 -3.19 -19.19 -13.43
C PHE A 270 -2.95 -19.91 -14.76
N ASP A 271 -3.78 -20.90 -15.10
CA ASP A 271 -3.69 -21.62 -16.36
C ASP A 271 -3.93 -20.70 -17.57
N ASP A 272 -4.85 -19.74 -17.49
CA ASP A 272 -5.05 -18.77 -18.57
C ASP A 272 -3.81 -17.87 -18.73
N LEU A 273 -3.26 -17.34 -17.63
CA LEU A 273 -2.05 -16.52 -17.65
C LEU A 273 -0.85 -17.25 -18.28
N MET A 274 -0.67 -18.53 -17.93
CA MET A 274 0.40 -19.39 -18.44
C MET A 274 0.18 -19.85 -19.88
N ASN A 275 -1.07 -19.88 -20.35
CA ASN A 275 -1.42 -20.30 -21.70
C ASN A 275 -1.72 -19.13 -22.66
N THR A 276 -1.71 -17.87 -22.18
CA THR A 276 -1.78 -16.69 -23.05
C THR A 276 -0.56 -16.66 -23.96
N PRO A 277 -0.71 -16.77 -25.30
CA PRO A 277 0.42 -16.72 -26.21
C PRO A 277 0.89 -15.27 -26.33
N ASN A 278 1.73 -14.84 -25.40
CA ASN A 278 2.48 -13.61 -25.58
C ASN A 278 3.40 -13.80 -26.79
N LYS A 279 3.23 -12.96 -27.81
CA LYS A 279 4.21 -12.80 -28.90
C LYS A 279 5.48 -12.12 -28.35
N LEU A 280 6.10 -12.74 -27.36
CA LEU A 280 7.44 -12.40 -26.93
C LEU A 280 8.38 -13.11 -27.90
N ASP A 281 9.23 -12.31 -28.53
CA ASP A 281 10.24 -12.73 -29.50
C ASP A 281 11.09 -13.87 -28.90
N GLU A 282 11.05 -15.06 -29.53
CA GLU A 282 11.76 -16.27 -29.10
C GLU A 282 13.28 -16.03 -28.92
N SER A 283 13.83 -14.96 -29.49
CA SER A 283 15.24 -14.60 -29.34
C SER A 283 15.62 -14.08 -27.95
N TYR A 284 14.65 -13.62 -27.13
CA TYR A 284 14.91 -13.12 -25.77
C TYR A 284 15.16 -14.27 -24.77
N PHE A 285 14.37 -15.34 -24.88
CA PHE A 285 14.40 -16.48 -23.95
C PHE A 285 15.68 -17.33 -24.04
N ASP A 286 16.24 -17.48 -25.25
CA ASP A 286 17.39 -18.37 -25.48
C ASP A 286 18.71 -17.81 -24.91
N SER A 287 18.77 -16.50 -24.67
CA SER A 287 19.98 -15.82 -24.17
C SER A 287 20.12 -15.82 -22.65
N HIS A 288 19.03 -16.00 -21.88
CA HIS A 288 19.03 -15.81 -20.42
C HIS A 288 18.71 -17.07 -19.60
N ILE A 289 18.22 -18.17 -20.20
CA ILE A 289 17.98 -19.43 -19.46
C ILE A 289 19.24 -20.26 -19.23
N ASN A 290 20.32 -20.05 -20.00
CA ASN A 290 21.57 -20.80 -19.79
C ASN A 290 22.37 -20.36 -18.55
N SER A 291 21.95 -19.32 -17.81
CA SER A 291 22.64 -18.84 -16.60
C SER A 291 21.82 -18.83 -15.32
N LEU A 292 20.54 -19.22 -15.36
CA LEU A 292 19.73 -19.37 -14.15
C LEU A 292 19.61 -20.87 -13.86
N ASP A 293 20.34 -21.31 -12.84
CA ASP A 293 20.16 -22.63 -12.23
C ASP A 293 18.81 -22.59 -11.48
N ILE A 294 17.71 -22.75 -12.23
CA ILE A 294 16.36 -22.88 -11.69
C ILE A 294 16.37 -24.17 -10.88
N GLN A 295 16.66 -24.05 -9.59
CA GLN A 295 16.50 -25.16 -8.67
C GLN A 295 15.03 -25.56 -8.72
N GLN A 296 14.78 -26.81 -9.10
CA GLN A 296 13.43 -27.35 -9.10
C GLN A 296 12.82 -27.18 -7.70
N PRO A 297 11.51 -26.86 -7.62
CA PRO A 297 10.84 -26.75 -6.34
C PRO A 297 11.08 -28.01 -5.51
N PHE A 298 11.55 -27.81 -4.27
CA PHE A 298 11.87 -28.90 -3.36
C PHE A 298 10.58 -29.66 -3.01
N ILE A 299 10.39 -30.83 -3.61
CA ILE A 299 9.37 -31.78 -3.18
C ILE A 299 9.90 -32.42 -1.89
N ALA A 300 9.34 -32.03 -0.75
CA ALA A 300 9.66 -32.68 0.50
C ALA A 300 9.29 -34.17 0.42
N ASP A 301 10.28 -35.05 0.55
CA ASP A 301 10.03 -36.49 0.61
C ASP A 301 9.04 -36.81 1.72
N MET A 302 8.07 -37.69 1.42
CA MET A 302 7.05 -38.14 2.35
C MET A 302 7.73 -38.73 3.61
N GLN A 303 7.76 -37.96 4.70
CA GLN A 303 8.45 -38.37 5.91
C GLN A 303 7.71 -39.56 6.54
N VAL A 304 8.32 -40.74 6.49
CA VAL A 304 7.77 -41.93 7.13
C VAL A 304 7.76 -41.73 8.64
N GLY A 305 6.61 -41.93 9.29
CA GLY A 305 6.46 -41.70 10.72
C GLY A 305 7.38 -42.61 11.52
N ARG A 306 7.95 -42.11 12.64
CA ARG A 306 8.91 -42.86 13.48
C ARG A 306 8.45 -44.27 13.88
N ASN A 307 7.15 -44.49 14.01
CA ASN A 307 6.56 -45.77 14.41
C ASN A 307 6.03 -46.62 13.24
N ASP A 308 6.07 -46.11 12.01
CA ASP A 308 5.55 -46.79 10.82
C ASP A 308 6.48 -47.93 10.38
N PRO A 309 5.98 -48.90 9.60
CA PRO A 309 6.81 -49.94 8.99
C PRO A 309 7.95 -49.32 8.18
N CYS A 310 9.16 -49.82 8.37
CA CYS A 310 10.34 -49.29 7.70
C CYS A 310 10.28 -49.58 6.18
N PRO A 311 10.43 -48.58 5.30
CA PRO A 311 10.33 -48.76 3.85
C PRO A 311 11.44 -49.62 3.25
N CYS A 312 12.51 -49.95 3.99
CA CYS A 312 13.57 -50.85 3.53
C CYS A 312 13.16 -52.35 3.48
N GLY A 313 11.91 -52.67 3.82
CA GLY A 313 11.38 -54.03 3.76
C GLY A 313 11.82 -54.95 4.92
N SER A 314 12.44 -54.41 5.97
CA SER A 314 12.92 -55.21 7.11
C SER A 314 11.84 -55.76 8.03
N GLY A 315 10.60 -55.29 7.89
CA GLY A 315 9.47 -55.65 8.76
C GLY A 315 9.50 -55.01 10.17
N LYS A 316 10.47 -54.13 10.47
CA LYS A 316 10.60 -53.41 11.75
C LYS A 316 10.04 -51.99 11.65
N LYS A 317 9.72 -51.36 12.79
CA LYS A 317 9.37 -49.92 12.84
C LYS A 317 10.56 -49.06 12.41
N TYR A 318 10.31 -47.95 11.69
CA TYR A 318 11.35 -47.08 11.12
C TYR A 318 12.39 -46.64 12.15
N LYS A 319 11.95 -46.23 13.35
CA LYS A 319 12.83 -45.83 14.45
C LYS A 319 13.81 -46.89 14.96
N LYS A 320 13.56 -48.17 14.67
CA LYS A 320 14.41 -49.30 15.12
C LYS A 320 15.24 -49.89 13.98
N CYS A 321 15.15 -49.34 12.78
CA CYS A 321 15.78 -49.89 11.59
C CYS A 321 16.70 -48.88 10.91
N CYS A 322 16.15 -47.77 10.45
CA CYS A 322 16.87 -46.81 9.59
C CYS A 322 17.03 -45.42 10.23
N LEU A 323 16.45 -45.19 11.41
CA LEU A 323 16.60 -43.95 12.18
C LEU A 323 17.59 -44.07 13.35
N ASN A 324 18.47 -45.07 13.34
CA ASN A 324 19.55 -45.22 14.32
C ASN A 324 20.89 -45.03 13.63
#